data_AF-A0A834J9A1-F1
#
_entry.id   AF-A0A834J9A1-F1
#
_cell.length_a   1.000
_cell.length_b   1.000
_cell.length_c   1.000
_cell.angle_alpha   90.00
_cell.angle_beta   90.00
_cell.angle_gamma   90.00
#
_symmetry.space_group_name_H-M   'P 1'
#
loop_
_entity.id
_entity.type
_entity.pdbx_description
1 polymer ?
#
loop_
_entity_poly.entity_id
_entity_poly.type
_entity_poly.pdbx_seq_one_letter_code
_entity_poly.pdbx_strand_id
1 'polypeptide(L)'
;MNAEGYEFLDEDKNQDEIRTELSHMSFEDLQKLKEKLGTKVYNETVFGSRKKKEVLFKRENKNRPREMSTKKQVPRFREIIQVKKHIPRDPRFDSFCGDFNEKAFRNAYSFINDIKKENLVTLKSELQKTDDPKEIKKIKYLIQRLENQLREQKRKNVKEEKKIEEKKLIVKAIKSGQKPSFKKKSEKKVLDLISQYEELKNSGKLKTHIKRLRKKALHKSRPQMEQASRIINIFTVNQTILISTLFSRISYPISE
;
A
#
# COMPACT_ATOMS: atom_id res chain seq x y z
N MET A 1 -32.12 47.97 -18.45
CA MET A 1 -33.23 47.26 -17.78
C MET A 1 -33.32 47.79 -16.36
N ASN A 2 -34.32 48.66 -16.18
CA ASN A 2 -34.97 49.19 -14.98
C ASN A 2 -34.30 48.93 -13.62
N ALA A 3 -33.72 49.99 -13.05
CA ALA A 3 -33.49 50.12 -11.62
C ALA A 3 -34.69 50.90 -11.03
N GLU A 4 -35.64 50.18 -10.46
CA GLU A 4 -36.75 50.79 -9.73
C GLU A 4 -36.25 51.30 -8.38
N GLY A 5 -36.70 52.52 -8.06
CA GLY A 5 -36.26 53.29 -6.90
C GLY A 5 -36.70 52.67 -5.58
N TYR A 6 -35.82 52.78 -4.60
CA TYR A 6 -36.18 52.63 -3.19
C TYR A 6 -36.23 54.04 -2.60
N GLU A 7 -37.45 54.48 -2.34
CA GLU A 7 -37.82 55.72 -1.67
C GLU A 7 -37.11 55.82 -0.30
N PHE A 8 -36.21 56.80 -0.18
CA PHE A 8 -35.59 57.21 1.08
C PHE A 8 -36.62 58.07 1.84
N LEU A 9 -37.55 57.41 2.54
CA LEU A 9 -38.57 58.06 3.35
C LEU A 9 -37.93 58.67 4.61
N ASP A 10 -37.68 59.96 4.55
CA ASP A 10 -37.98 61.00 5.55
C ASP A 10 -38.03 60.58 7.04
N GLU A 11 -37.00 59.91 7.57
CA GLU A 11 -36.84 59.73 9.03
C GLU A 11 -36.69 61.08 9.76
N ASP A 12 -36.16 62.09 9.06
CA ASP A 12 -35.84 63.40 9.62
C ASP A 12 -37.09 64.28 9.84
N LYS A 13 -38.12 64.17 8.98
CA LYS A 13 -39.38 64.93 9.14
C LYS A 13 -40.15 64.51 10.39
N ASN A 14 -40.18 63.21 10.66
CA ASN A 14 -40.79 62.65 11.87
C ASN A 14 -40.04 63.10 13.14
N GLN A 15 -38.72 63.26 13.09
CA GLN A 15 -37.93 63.73 14.25
C GLN A 15 -38.22 65.18 14.60
N ASP A 16 -38.36 66.05 13.59
CA ASP A 16 -38.64 67.46 13.82
C ASP A 16 -40.06 67.68 14.34
N GLU A 17 -41.04 66.89 13.88
CA GLU A 17 -42.40 66.85 14.46
C GLU A 17 -42.40 66.34 15.91
N ILE A 18 -41.65 65.29 16.21
CA ILE A 18 -41.51 64.80 17.60
C ILE A 18 -40.87 65.89 18.48
N ARG A 19 -39.89 66.64 17.97
CA ARG A 19 -39.28 67.75 18.72
C ARG A 19 -40.26 68.88 19.00
N THR A 20 -41.13 69.25 18.05
CA THR A 20 -42.15 70.28 18.28
C THR A 20 -43.19 69.81 19.29
N GLU A 21 -43.66 68.56 19.20
CA GLU A 21 -44.58 67.98 20.19
C GLU A 21 -43.99 67.95 21.60
N LEU A 22 -42.73 67.49 21.73
CA LEU A 22 -42.02 67.49 23.01
C LEU A 22 -41.82 68.90 23.56
N SER A 23 -41.68 69.92 22.71
CA SER A 23 -41.51 71.31 23.16
C SER A 23 -42.77 71.89 23.83
N HIS A 24 -43.95 71.35 23.52
CA HIS A 24 -45.24 71.76 24.09
C HIS A 24 -45.58 71.04 25.41
N MET A 25 -44.83 70.01 25.80
CA MET A 25 -45.05 69.27 27.05
C MET A 25 -44.36 69.94 28.24
N SER A 26 -44.94 69.78 29.44
CA SER A 26 -44.32 70.27 30.67
C SER A 26 -43.02 69.50 30.97
N PHE A 27 -42.09 70.15 31.67
CA PHE A 27 -40.81 69.51 32.04
C PHE A 27 -41.00 68.24 32.87
N GLU A 28 -42.00 68.21 33.76
CA GLU A 28 -42.31 67.03 34.56
C GLU A 28 -42.73 65.85 33.68
N ASP A 29 -43.53 66.11 32.65
CA ASP A 29 -43.98 65.08 31.72
C ASP A 29 -42.85 64.59 30.82
N LEU A 30 -41.93 65.47 30.41
CA LEU A 30 -40.71 65.08 29.68
C LEU A 30 -39.80 64.18 30.53
N GLN A 31 -39.66 64.48 31.81
CA GLN A 31 -38.86 63.67 32.73
C GLN A 31 -39.51 62.29 32.94
N LYS A 32 -40.83 62.23 33.16
CA LYS A 32 -41.59 60.96 33.24
C LYS A 32 -41.48 60.17 31.94
N LEU A 33 -41.53 60.83 30.79
CA LEU A 33 -41.39 60.20 29.48
C LEU A 33 -39.99 59.62 29.29
N LYS A 34 -38.94 60.36 29.66
CA LYS A 34 -37.55 59.91 29.61
C LYS A 34 -37.28 58.74 30.55
N GLU A 35 -37.90 58.72 31.74
CA GLU A 35 -37.83 57.60 32.67
C GLU A 35 -38.54 56.35 32.13
N LYS A 36 -39.71 56.52 31.49
CA LYS A 36 -40.46 55.42 30.88
C LYS A 36 -39.79 54.83 29.64
N LEU A 37 -39.31 55.68 28.72
CA LEU A 37 -38.70 55.25 27.45
C LEU A 37 -37.23 54.87 27.59
N GLY A 38 -36.54 55.44 28.59
CA GLY A 38 -35.11 55.27 28.82
C GLY A 38 -34.25 56.28 28.06
N THR A 39 -33.09 56.63 28.65
CA THR A 39 -32.22 57.71 28.16
C THR A 39 -31.67 57.48 26.74
N LYS A 40 -31.37 56.22 26.37
CA LYS A 40 -30.79 55.90 25.06
C LYS A 40 -31.79 56.10 23.92
N VAL A 41 -33.02 55.58 24.08
CA VAL A 41 -34.09 55.70 23.08
C VAL A 41 -34.51 57.16 22.94
N TYR A 42 -34.72 57.85 24.07
CA TYR A 42 -35.05 59.28 24.07
C TYR A 42 -33.97 60.12 23.37
N ASN A 43 -32.69 59.86 23.65
CA ASN A 43 -31.61 60.59 22.98
C ASN A 43 -31.49 60.26 21.50
N GLU A 44 -31.80 59.02 21.08
CA GLU A 44 -31.78 58.63 19.68
C GLU A 44 -32.94 59.24 18.89
N THR A 45 -34.14 59.32 19.46
CA THR A 45 -35.30 59.99 18.83
C THR A 45 -35.10 61.50 18.77
N VAL A 46 -34.55 62.11 19.82
CA VAL A 46 -34.38 63.57 19.88
C VAL A 46 -33.13 64.04 19.14
N PHE A 47 -32.00 63.34 19.19
CA PHE A 47 -30.72 63.79 18.60
C PHE A 47 -30.27 62.99 17.38
N GLY A 48 -30.98 61.92 17.01
CA GLY A 48 -30.61 61.04 15.90
C GLY A 48 -29.47 60.07 16.23
N SER A 49 -29.25 59.11 15.33
CA SER A 49 -28.19 58.11 15.47
C SER A 49 -26.80 58.71 15.18
N ARG A 50 -25.88 58.63 16.15
CA ARG A 50 -24.49 59.12 15.96
C ARG A 50 -23.69 58.13 15.09
N LYS A 51 -23.41 58.50 13.84
CA LYS A 51 -22.53 57.72 12.94
C LYS A 51 -21.06 57.79 13.40
N LYS A 52 -20.41 56.63 13.60
CA LYS A 52 -18.96 56.56 13.89
C LYS A 52 -18.17 56.89 12.62
N LYS A 53 -17.25 57.86 12.68
CA LYS A 53 -16.33 58.15 11.56
C LYS A 53 -15.22 57.10 11.51
N GLU A 54 -15.11 56.36 10.40
CA GLU A 54 -13.98 55.47 10.14
C GLU A 54 -12.77 56.27 9.63
N VAL A 55 -11.65 56.22 10.35
CA VAL A 55 -10.41 56.87 9.92
C VAL A 55 -9.61 55.88 9.06
N LEU A 56 -9.45 56.19 7.78
CA LEU A 56 -8.64 55.42 6.84
C LEU A 56 -7.20 55.94 6.80
N PHE A 57 -6.26 55.18 7.37
CA PHE A 57 -4.82 55.48 7.29
C PHE A 57 -4.26 55.10 5.92
N LYS A 58 -3.85 56.09 5.12
CA LYS A 58 -3.21 55.88 3.80
C LYS A 58 -1.70 55.69 3.96
N ARG A 59 -1.08 54.95 3.03
CA ARG A 59 0.38 54.80 2.94
C ARG A 59 0.97 55.88 2.05
N GLU A 60 2.18 56.35 2.38
CA GLU A 60 2.91 57.34 1.57
C GLU A 60 3.60 56.73 0.34
N ASN A 61 4.21 55.55 0.47
CA ASN A 61 4.87 54.83 -0.64
C ASN A 61 4.52 53.32 -0.61
N LYS A 62 4.62 52.65 -1.76
CA LYS A 62 4.29 51.23 -1.95
C LYS A 62 5.17 50.28 -1.12
N ASN A 63 6.42 50.66 -0.86
CA ASN A 63 7.38 49.86 -0.10
C ASN A 63 7.36 50.13 1.42
N ARG A 64 6.42 50.96 1.91
CA ARG A 64 6.26 51.25 3.34
C ARG A 64 5.15 50.37 3.96
N PRO A 65 5.35 49.82 5.17
CA PRO A 65 4.28 49.17 5.92
C PRO A 65 3.09 50.12 6.12
N ARG A 66 1.87 49.56 6.10
CA ARG A 66 0.64 50.32 6.36
C ARG A 66 0.31 50.25 7.85
N GLU A 67 0.00 51.40 8.44
CA GLU A 67 -0.53 51.47 9.80
C GLU A 67 -1.93 50.83 9.85
N MET A 68 -2.16 49.98 10.86
CA MET A 68 -3.45 49.34 11.10
C MET A 68 -3.78 49.42 12.60
N SER A 69 -5.07 49.57 12.91
CA SER A 69 -5.54 49.55 14.29
C SER A 69 -5.29 48.19 14.93
N THR A 70 -4.72 48.19 16.14
CA THR A 70 -4.50 47.00 16.98
C THR A 70 -5.81 46.25 17.29
N LYS A 71 -6.96 46.91 17.14
CA LYS A 71 -8.29 46.30 17.35
C LYS A 71 -8.76 45.44 16.18
N LYS A 72 -8.05 45.47 15.04
CA LYS A 72 -8.39 44.66 13.87
C LYS A 72 -7.90 43.22 14.05
N GLN A 73 -8.83 42.30 14.26
CA GLN A 73 -8.52 40.87 14.39
C GLN A 73 -8.02 40.31 13.06
N VAL A 74 -7.02 39.43 13.12
CA VAL A 74 -6.50 38.72 11.94
C VAL A 74 -7.54 37.66 11.51
N PRO A 75 -7.91 37.56 10.22
CA PRO A 75 -8.84 36.53 9.76
C PRO A 75 -8.24 35.13 9.97
N ARG A 76 -9.06 34.20 10.48
CA ARG A 76 -8.62 32.83 10.81
C ARG A 76 -8.42 31.96 9.56
N PHE A 77 -9.17 32.23 8.49
CA PHE A 77 -9.10 31.48 7.24
C PHE A 77 -8.24 32.21 6.22
N ARG A 78 -7.23 31.51 5.69
CA ARG A 78 -6.47 31.93 4.51
C ARG A 78 -7.07 31.20 3.31
N GLU A 79 -7.43 31.91 2.25
CA GLU A 79 -7.82 31.29 0.99
C GLU A 79 -6.58 30.67 0.33
N ILE A 80 -6.42 29.36 0.44
CA ILE A 80 -5.36 28.62 -0.23
C ILE A 80 -5.85 28.33 -1.65
N ILE A 81 -5.51 29.20 -2.59
CA ILE A 81 -5.77 28.96 -4.02
C ILE A 81 -4.83 27.85 -4.47
N GLN A 82 -5.37 26.63 -4.66
CA GLN A 82 -4.60 25.51 -5.17
C GLN A 82 -4.26 25.74 -6.64
N VAL A 83 -3.03 26.20 -6.91
CA VAL A 83 -2.50 26.30 -8.27
C VAL A 83 -2.34 24.89 -8.83
N LYS A 84 -2.88 24.64 -10.03
CA LYS A 84 -2.66 23.37 -10.75
C LYS A 84 -1.16 23.19 -11.00
N LYS A 85 -0.54 22.27 -10.27
CA LYS A 85 0.87 21.91 -10.46
C LYS A 85 0.98 21.00 -11.69
N HIS A 86 1.76 21.41 -12.68
CA HIS A 86 2.12 20.54 -13.79
C HIS A 86 3.20 19.55 -13.33
N ILE A 87 2.81 18.29 -13.17
CA ILE A 87 3.74 17.20 -12.87
C ILE A 87 4.09 16.54 -14.21
N PRO A 88 5.36 16.53 -14.65
CA PRO A 88 5.74 15.80 -15.85
C PRO A 88 5.45 14.31 -15.64
N ARG A 89 4.65 13.71 -16.54
CA ARG A 89 4.33 12.29 -16.48
C ARG A 89 5.17 11.54 -17.50
N ASP A 90 5.89 10.52 -17.03
CA ASP A 90 6.55 9.55 -17.90
C ASP A 90 5.57 8.38 -18.10
N PRO A 91 5.10 8.10 -19.33
CA PRO A 91 4.14 7.03 -19.57
C PRO A 91 4.67 5.64 -19.17
N ARG A 92 5.98 5.46 -19.05
CA ARG A 92 6.56 4.19 -18.54
C ARG A 92 6.32 4.00 -17.04
N PHE A 93 6.13 5.09 -16.31
CA PHE A 93 5.98 5.12 -14.86
C PHE A 93 4.65 5.75 -14.42
N ASP A 94 3.76 6.06 -15.35
CA ASP A 94 2.44 6.63 -15.06
C ASP A 94 1.49 5.50 -14.64
N SER A 95 0.79 5.72 -13.53
CA SER A 95 -0.17 4.75 -12.99
C SER A 95 -1.36 4.52 -13.93
N PHE A 96 -1.60 5.43 -14.88
CA PHE A 96 -2.68 5.31 -15.86
C PHE A 96 -2.31 4.44 -17.08
N CYS A 97 -1.04 4.09 -17.28
CA CYS A 97 -0.59 3.35 -18.47
C CYS A 97 -0.81 1.83 -18.41
N GLY A 98 -1.50 1.34 -17.37
CA GLY A 98 -1.91 -0.06 -17.24
C GLY A 98 -0.85 -0.99 -16.66
N ASP A 99 -1.26 -2.22 -16.35
CA ASP A 99 -0.42 -3.21 -15.67
C ASP A 99 0.34 -4.13 -16.64
N PHE A 100 1.44 -4.71 -16.15
CA PHE A 100 2.26 -5.65 -16.91
C PHE A 100 1.48 -6.93 -17.28
N ASN A 101 1.25 -7.13 -18.58
CA ASN A 101 0.66 -8.36 -19.10
C ASN A 101 1.75 -9.37 -19.50
N GLU A 102 2.03 -10.33 -18.62
CA GLU A 102 3.08 -11.35 -18.83
C GLU A 102 2.88 -12.16 -20.12
N LYS A 103 1.64 -12.48 -20.49
CA LYS A 103 1.36 -13.28 -21.69
C LYS A 103 1.64 -12.49 -22.97
N ALA A 104 1.17 -11.24 -23.02
CA ALA A 104 1.41 -10.36 -24.17
C ALA A 104 2.91 -10.11 -24.35
N PHE A 105 3.61 -9.82 -23.26
CA PHE A 105 5.06 -9.63 -23.24
C PHE A 105 5.80 -10.87 -23.77
N ARG A 106 5.48 -12.07 -23.26
CA ARG A 106 6.14 -13.30 -23.73
C ARG A 106 5.91 -13.57 -25.20
N ASN A 107 4.73 -13.26 -25.72
CA ASN A 107 4.44 -13.42 -27.15
C ASN A 107 5.23 -12.41 -27.99
N ALA A 108 5.18 -11.12 -27.62
CA ALA A 108 5.87 -10.04 -28.33
C ALA A 108 7.40 -10.23 -28.34
N TYR A 109 7.97 -10.73 -27.24
CA TYR A 109 9.41 -10.92 -27.06
C TYR A 109 9.84 -12.39 -27.13
N SER A 110 9.07 -13.22 -27.83
CA SER A 110 9.34 -14.66 -27.97
C SER A 110 10.69 -14.95 -28.65
N PHE A 111 11.08 -14.09 -29.60
CA PHE A 111 12.35 -14.15 -30.36
C PHE A 111 13.61 -14.07 -29.49
N ILE A 112 13.53 -13.49 -28.29
CA ILE A 112 14.67 -13.40 -27.36
C ILE A 112 15.18 -14.80 -26.99
N ASN A 113 14.31 -15.81 -27.00
CA ASN A 113 14.72 -17.17 -26.70
C ASN A 113 15.63 -17.75 -27.79
N ASP A 114 15.45 -17.36 -29.04
CA ASP A 114 16.27 -17.84 -30.15
C ASP A 114 17.64 -17.16 -30.13
N ILE A 115 17.67 -15.84 -29.89
CA ILE A 115 18.91 -15.09 -29.62
C ILE A 115 19.70 -15.73 -28.47
N LYS A 116 19.03 -16.14 -27.38
CA LYS A 116 19.70 -16.82 -26.26
C LYS A 116 20.31 -18.17 -26.64
N LYS A 117 19.68 -18.92 -27.55
CA LYS A 117 20.22 -20.20 -28.05
C LYS A 117 21.45 -19.95 -28.92
N GLU A 118 21.38 -18.96 -29.81
CA GLU A 118 22.53 -18.54 -30.63
C GLU A 118 23.70 -18.10 -29.76
N ASN A 119 23.44 -17.24 -28.76
CA ASN A 119 24.44 -16.82 -27.79
C ASN A 119 25.06 -17.99 -27.01
N LEU A 120 24.31 -19.06 -26.75
CA LEU A 120 24.88 -20.26 -26.13
C LEU A 120 25.85 -21.00 -27.06
N VAL A 121 25.58 -21.01 -28.37
CA VAL A 121 26.47 -21.62 -29.36
C VAL A 121 27.74 -20.78 -29.47
N THR A 122 27.63 -19.45 -29.56
CA THR A 122 28.79 -18.55 -29.63
C THR A 122 29.66 -18.67 -28.37
N LEU A 123 29.08 -18.60 -27.18
CA LEU A 123 29.82 -18.74 -25.91
C LEU A 123 30.53 -20.10 -25.79
N LYS A 124 29.91 -21.19 -26.30
CA LYS A 124 30.56 -22.51 -26.32
C LYS A 124 31.76 -22.54 -27.28
N SER A 125 31.65 -21.85 -28.42
CA SER A 125 32.77 -21.73 -29.36
C SER A 125 33.89 -20.84 -28.81
N GLU A 126 33.54 -19.76 -28.11
CA GLU A 126 34.51 -18.87 -27.44
C GLU A 126 35.25 -19.61 -26.33
N LEU A 127 34.53 -20.41 -25.52
CA LEU A 127 35.13 -21.20 -24.46
C LEU A 127 36.22 -22.16 -24.96
N GLN A 128 36.10 -22.65 -26.19
CA GLN A 128 37.11 -23.52 -26.82
C GLN A 128 38.33 -22.75 -27.32
N LYS A 129 38.21 -21.44 -27.58
CA LYS A 129 39.26 -20.59 -28.14
C LYS A 129 40.03 -19.79 -27.08
N THR A 130 39.39 -19.49 -25.95
CA THR A 130 40.00 -18.69 -24.88
C THR A 130 40.87 -19.54 -23.96
N ASP A 131 42.10 -19.08 -23.74
CA ASP A 131 43.04 -19.69 -22.80
C ASP A 131 43.12 -18.96 -21.44
N ASP A 132 42.69 -17.68 -21.37
CA ASP A 132 42.74 -16.90 -20.12
C ASP A 132 41.81 -17.51 -19.05
N PRO A 133 42.33 -17.95 -17.89
CA PRO A 133 41.52 -18.57 -16.83
C PRO A 133 40.41 -17.65 -16.29
N LYS A 134 40.62 -16.32 -16.29
CA LYS A 134 39.60 -15.37 -15.82
C LYS A 134 38.42 -15.31 -16.79
N GLU A 135 38.69 -15.22 -18.08
CA GLU A 135 37.66 -15.20 -19.13
C GLU A 135 36.92 -16.54 -19.22
N ILE A 136 37.64 -17.66 -19.15
CA ILE A 136 37.05 -19.01 -19.11
C ILE A 136 36.00 -19.11 -17.98
N LYS A 137 36.31 -18.58 -16.79
CA LYS A 137 35.38 -18.59 -15.65
C LYS A 137 34.13 -17.75 -15.93
N LYS A 138 34.29 -16.58 -16.54
CA LYS A 138 33.17 -15.71 -16.93
C LYS A 138 32.28 -16.38 -17.98
N ILE A 139 32.88 -16.95 -19.04
CA ILE A 139 32.15 -17.63 -20.11
C ILE A 139 31.37 -18.83 -19.55
N LYS A 140 32.00 -19.67 -18.71
CA LYS A 140 31.31 -20.79 -18.04
C LYS A 140 30.11 -20.32 -17.20
N TYR A 141 30.26 -19.22 -16.46
CA TYR A 141 29.16 -18.64 -15.70
C TYR A 141 28.01 -18.16 -16.59
N LEU A 142 28.32 -17.49 -17.71
CA LEU A 142 27.31 -17.03 -18.67
C LEU A 142 26.56 -18.19 -19.32
N ILE A 143 27.28 -19.24 -19.74
CA ILE A 143 26.68 -20.47 -20.27
C ILE A 143 25.71 -21.05 -19.25
N GLN A 144 26.16 -21.25 -18.01
CA GLN A 144 25.31 -21.80 -16.95
C GLN A 144 24.06 -20.95 -16.71
N ARG A 145 24.21 -19.62 -16.70
CA ARG A 145 23.10 -18.67 -16.51
C ARG A 145 22.08 -18.80 -17.63
N LEU A 146 22.51 -18.82 -18.89
CA LEU A 146 21.62 -18.94 -20.05
C LEU A 146 20.95 -20.32 -20.12
N GLU A 147 21.67 -21.40 -19.86
CA GLU A 147 21.09 -22.75 -19.80
C GLU A 147 20.03 -22.86 -18.70
N ASN A 148 20.25 -22.25 -17.53
CA ASN A 148 19.27 -22.21 -16.46
C ASN A 148 18.03 -21.39 -16.85
N GLN A 149 18.20 -20.24 -17.51
CA GLN A 149 17.09 -19.42 -18.00
C GLN A 149 16.24 -20.18 -19.02
N LEU A 150 16.86 -20.84 -20.01
CA LEU A 150 16.15 -21.63 -21.01
C LEU A 150 15.43 -22.83 -20.38
N ARG A 151 16.04 -23.49 -19.40
CA ARG A 151 15.43 -24.61 -18.67
C ARG A 151 14.19 -24.16 -17.89
N GLU A 152 14.29 -23.05 -17.17
CA GLU A 152 13.15 -22.50 -16.42
C GLU A 152 12.03 -22.02 -17.36
N GLN A 153 12.38 -21.43 -18.51
CA GLN A 153 11.39 -21.05 -19.51
C GLN A 153 10.67 -22.28 -20.07
N LYS A 154 11.41 -23.33 -20.45
CA LYS A 154 10.82 -24.60 -20.92
C LYS A 154 9.87 -25.19 -19.87
N ARG A 155 10.27 -25.19 -18.60
CA ARG A 155 9.43 -25.67 -17.49
C ARG A 155 8.14 -24.85 -17.33
N LYS A 156 8.21 -23.52 -17.48
CA LYS A 156 7.02 -22.65 -17.45
C LYS A 156 6.10 -22.94 -18.64
N ASN A 157 6.65 -23.09 -19.85
CA ASN A 157 5.88 -23.39 -21.05
C ASN A 157 5.12 -24.71 -20.92
N VAL A 158 5.79 -25.80 -20.51
CA VAL A 158 5.13 -27.11 -20.29
C VAL A 158 3.97 -27.00 -19.28
N LYS A 159 4.15 -26.21 -18.22
CA LYS A 159 3.09 -25.98 -17.22
C LYS A 159 1.91 -25.21 -17.81
N GLU A 160 2.16 -24.25 -18.70
CA GLU A 160 1.12 -23.49 -19.38
C GLU A 160 0.39 -24.32 -20.43
N GLU A 161 1.11 -25.13 -21.20
CA GLU A 161 0.57 -26.10 -22.15
C GLU A 161 -0.41 -27.05 -21.47
N LYS A 162 -0.01 -27.68 -20.36
CA LYS A 162 -0.91 -28.53 -19.53
C LYS A 162 -2.20 -27.80 -19.14
N LYS A 163 -2.13 -26.53 -18.73
CA LYS A 163 -3.31 -25.73 -18.39
C LYS A 163 -4.18 -25.43 -19.61
N ILE A 164 -3.56 -25.16 -20.75
CA ILE A 164 -4.26 -24.89 -22.01
C ILE A 164 -4.98 -26.17 -22.47
N GLU A 165 -4.34 -27.33 -22.37
CA GLU A 165 -4.93 -28.63 -22.69
C GLU A 165 -6.13 -28.94 -21.79
N GLU A 166 -6.00 -28.75 -20.47
CA GLU A 166 -7.14 -28.89 -19.55
C GLU A 166 -8.32 -28.00 -19.96
N LYS A 167 -8.05 -26.73 -20.28
CA LYS A 167 -9.09 -25.80 -20.76
C LYS A 167 -9.71 -26.26 -22.08
N LYS A 168 -8.90 -26.73 -23.03
CA LYS A 168 -9.38 -27.26 -24.32
C LYS A 168 -10.29 -28.47 -24.12
N LEU A 169 -9.95 -29.38 -23.22
CA LEU A 169 -10.81 -30.55 -22.90
C LEU A 169 -12.14 -30.12 -22.28
N ILE A 170 -12.13 -29.15 -21.38
CA ILE A 170 -13.35 -28.59 -20.78
C ILE A 170 -14.24 -27.95 -21.85
N VAL A 171 -13.67 -27.12 -22.72
CA VAL A 171 -14.40 -26.48 -23.82
C VAL A 171 -15.01 -27.52 -24.77
N LYS A 172 -14.27 -28.60 -25.08
CA LYS A 172 -14.77 -29.70 -25.92
C LYS A 172 -15.97 -30.43 -25.28
N ALA A 173 -15.91 -30.72 -23.98
CA ALA A 173 -17.01 -31.37 -23.26
C ALA A 173 -18.27 -30.49 -23.23
N ILE A 174 -18.10 -29.18 -22.99
CA ILE A 174 -19.21 -28.23 -23.03
C ILE A 174 -19.82 -28.17 -24.43
N LYS A 175 -18.98 -28.11 -25.48
CA LYS A 175 -19.44 -28.07 -26.87
C LYS A 175 -20.20 -29.33 -27.28
N SER A 176 -19.85 -30.49 -26.74
CA SER A 176 -20.58 -31.75 -26.98
C SER A 176 -21.81 -31.94 -26.08
N GLY A 177 -22.15 -30.96 -25.23
CA GLY A 177 -23.27 -31.05 -24.28
C GLY A 177 -22.99 -31.94 -23.05
N GLN A 178 -21.75 -32.42 -22.89
CA GLN A 178 -21.34 -33.20 -21.72
C GLN A 178 -20.98 -32.28 -20.55
N LYS A 179 -21.14 -32.79 -19.32
CA LYS A 179 -20.77 -32.05 -18.12
C LYS A 179 -19.23 -31.88 -18.04
N PRO A 180 -18.70 -30.65 -17.94
CA PRO A 180 -17.26 -30.43 -17.83
C PRO A 180 -16.70 -31.00 -16.52
N SER A 181 -15.54 -31.67 -16.60
CA SER A 181 -14.84 -32.23 -15.45
C SER A 181 -13.68 -31.34 -15.01
N PHE A 182 -13.70 -30.91 -13.75
CA PHE A 182 -12.65 -30.08 -13.15
C PHE A 182 -11.86 -30.88 -12.13
N LYS A 183 -10.59 -31.16 -12.42
CA LYS A 183 -9.69 -31.88 -11.51
C LYS A 183 -9.37 -31.05 -10.27
N LYS A 184 -9.41 -31.69 -9.10
CA LYS A 184 -9.01 -31.05 -7.83
C LYS A 184 -7.51 -30.76 -7.81
N LYS A 185 -7.08 -29.82 -6.95
CA LYS A 185 -5.66 -29.49 -6.79
C LYS A 185 -4.81 -30.69 -6.35
N SER A 186 -5.36 -31.57 -5.52
CA SER A 186 -4.70 -32.81 -5.07
C SER A 186 -4.47 -33.78 -6.24
N GLU A 187 -5.49 -34.02 -7.04
CA GLU A 187 -5.43 -34.90 -8.23
C GLU A 187 -4.38 -34.41 -9.23
N LYS A 188 -4.34 -33.09 -9.50
CA LYS A 188 -3.32 -32.49 -10.38
C LYS A 188 -1.90 -32.75 -9.86
N LYS A 189 -1.67 -32.65 -8.54
CA LYS A 189 -0.36 -32.95 -7.94
C LYS A 189 0.03 -34.41 -8.13
N VAL A 190 -0.92 -35.34 -7.99
CA VAL A 190 -0.66 -36.78 -8.21
C VAL A 190 -0.29 -37.03 -9.67
N LEU A 191 -1.03 -36.45 -10.62
CA LEU A 191 -0.72 -36.56 -12.05
C LEU A 191 0.66 -35.96 -12.39
N ASP A 192 1.00 -34.81 -11.81
CA ASP A 192 2.32 -34.20 -11.99
C ASP A 192 3.45 -35.06 -11.38
N LEU A 193 3.21 -35.76 -10.27
CA LEU A 193 4.17 -36.69 -9.66
C LEU A 193 4.37 -37.94 -10.53
N ILE A 194 3.30 -38.49 -11.10
CA ILE A 194 3.35 -39.63 -12.03
C ILE A 194 4.17 -39.24 -13.27
N SER A 195 3.86 -38.09 -13.88
CA SER A 195 4.61 -37.54 -15.03
C SER A 195 6.09 -37.34 -14.70
N GLN A 196 6.43 -36.77 -13.54
CA GLN A 196 7.83 -36.63 -13.11
C GLN A 196 8.51 -37.98 -12.89
N TYR A 197 7.80 -38.96 -12.34
CA TYR A 197 8.33 -40.31 -12.13
C TYR A 197 8.67 -40.98 -13.46
N GLU A 198 7.78 -40.90 -14.44
CA GLU A 198 7.99 -41.43 -15.80
C GLU A 198 9.17 -40.75 -16.49
N GLU A 199 9.26 -39.42 -16.43
CA GLU A 199 10.42 -38.67 -16.96
C GLU A 199 11.74 -39.12 -16.30
N LEU A 200 11.74 -39.34 -14.98
CA LEU A 200 12.92 -39.82 -14.24
C LEU A 200 13.26 -41.28 -14.56
N LYS A 201 12.25 -42.12 -14.82
CA LYS A 201 12.42 -43.51 -15.24
C LYS A 201 13.02 -43.58 -16.64
N ASN A 202 12.46 -42.82 -17.59
CA ASN A 202 12.92 -42.77 -18.98
C ASN A 202 14.32 -42.16 -19.11
N SER A 203 14.64 -41.15 -18.29
CA SER A 203 15.98 -40.56 -18.26
C SER A 203 17.04 -41.39 -17.51
N GLY A 204 16.66 -42.53 -16.91
CA GLY A 204 17.55 -43.38 -16.10
C GLY A 204 17.98 -42.77 -14.75
N LYS A 205 17.48 -41.58 -14.40
CA LYS A 205 17.90 -40.82 -13.21
C LYS A 205 17.10 -41.20 -11.96
N LEU A 206 16.09 -42.04 -12.06
CA LEU A 206 15.20 -42.43 -10.96
C LEU A 206 15.96 -42.92 -9.71
N LYS A 207 16.89 -43.86 -9.86
CA LYS A 207 17.69 -44.39 -8.73
C LYS A 207 18.48 -43.29 -8.02
N THR A 208 19.07 -42.36 -8.78
CA THR A 208 19.82 -41.23 -8.23
C THR A 208 18.91 -40.26 -7.48
N HIS A 209 17.70 -40.03 -7.99
CA HIS A 209 16.70 -39.18 -7.36
C HIS A 209 16.25 -39.78 -6.01
N ILE A 210 15.92 -41.07 -5.98
CA ILE A 210 15.54 -41.80 -4.77
C ILE A 210 16.68 -41.76 -3.74
N LYS A 211 17.94 -42.00 -4.16
CA LYS A 211 19.12 -41.90 -3.28
C LYS A 211 19.24 -40.50 -2.67
N ARG A 212 19.03 -39.44 -3.46
CA ARG A 212 19.05 -38.05 -2.99
C ARG A 212 17.91 -37.76 -2.02
N LEU A 213 16.71 -38.24 -2.28
CA LEU A 213 15.56 -38.11 -1.38
C LEU A 213 15.83 -38.81 -0.04
N ARG A 214 16.33 -40.05 -0.06
CA ARG A 214 16.73 -40.79 1.15
C ARG A 214 17.78 -40.02 1.97
N LYS A 215 18.82 -39.49 1.30
CA LYS A 215 19.83 -38.65 1.97
C LYS A 215 19.24 -37.38 2.59
N LYS A 216 18.33 -36.70 1.90
CA LYS A 216 17.64 -35.51 2.42
C LYS A 216 16.75 -35.85 3.61
N ALA A 217 16.01 -36.96 3.55
CA ALA A 217 15.18 -37.43 4.64
C ALA A 217 16.03 -37.76 5.88
N LEU A 218 17.13 -38.49 5.69
CA LEU A 218 18.09 -38.80 6.76
C LEU A 218 18.69 -37.54 7.39
N HIS A 219 19.09 -36.55 6.57
CA HIS A 219 19.61 -35.29 7.08
C HIS A 219 18.56 -34.50 7.87
N LYS A 220 17.28 -34.56 7.47
CA LYS A 220 16.18 -33.88 8.18
C LYS A 220 15.80 -34.60 9.48
N SER A 221 15.87 -35.93 9.51
CA SER A 221 15.58 -36.71 10.72
C SER A 221 16.72 -36.64 11.73
N ARG A 222 17.97 -36.47 11.29
CA ARG A 222 19.16 -36.40 12.16
C ARG A 222 19.04 -35.44 13.36
N PRO A 223 18.65 -34.16 13.21
CA PRO A 223 18.47 -33.26 14.36
C PRO A 223 17.33 -33.72 15.30
N GLN A 224 16.27 -34.33 14.76
CA GLN A 224 15.17 -34.86 15.58
C GLN A 224 15.62 -36.10 16.38
N MET A 225 16.43 -36.96 15.76
CA MET A 225 17.03 -38.14 16.42
C MET A 225 18.04 -37.72 17.49
N GLU A 226 18.86 -36.70 17.24
CA GLU A 226 19.80 -36.15 18.24
C GLU A 226 19.08 -35.47 19.41
N GLN A 227 17.94 -34.83 19.18
CA GLN A 227 17.09 -34.31 20.25
C GLN A 227 16.47 -35.45 21.07
N ALA A 228 15.92 -36.47 20.41
CA ALA A 228 15.35 -37.65 21.07
C ALA A 228 16.40 -38.40 21.91
N SER A 229 17.63 -38.60 21.39
CA SER A 229 18.69 -39.28 22.12
C SER A 229 19.20 -38.49 23.32
N ARG A 230 19.27 -37.15 23.24
CA ARG A 230 19.56 -36.28 24.40
C ARG A 230 18.50 -36.42 25.49
N ILE A 231 17.22 -36.43 25.12
CA ILE A 231 16.10 -36.59 26.07
C ILE A 231 16.17 -37.97 26.75
N ILE A 232 16.42 -39.03 25.97
CA ILE A 232 16.56 -40.39 26.50
C ILE A 232 17.75 -40.46 27.46
N ASN A 233 18.91 -39.89 27.12
CA ASN A 233 20.08 -39.88 27.99
C ASN A 233 19.86 -39.11 29.30
N ILE A 234 19.14 -37.99 29.28
CA ILE A 234 18.77 -37.25 30.50
C ILE A 234 17.85 -38.11 31.36
N PHE A 235 16.85 -38.77 30.75
CA PHE A 235 15.93 -39.64 31.47
C PHE A 235 16.65 -40.84 32.10
N THR A 236 17.56 -41.49 31.38
CA THR A 236 18.33 -42.62 31.91
C THR A 236 19.28 -42.21 33.03
N VAL A 237 19.97 -41.07 32.91
CA VAL A 237 20.83 -40.52 33.98
C VAL A 237 20.03 -40.17 35.23
N ASN A 238 18.85 -39.57 35.08
CA ASN A 238 17.99 -39.25 36.22
C ASN A 238 17.44 -40.52 36.88
N GLN A 239 17.11 -41.55 36.10
CA GLN A 239 16.64 -42.83 36.62
C GLN A 239 17.73 -43.59 37.39
N THR A 240 18.98 -43.59 36.91
CA THR A 240 20.11 -44.20 37.63
C THR A 240 20.45 -43.44 38.92
N ILE A 241 20.40 -42.11 38.91
CA ILE A 241 20.56 -41.29 40.12
C ILE A 241 19.46 -41.65 41.14
N LEU A 242 18.19 -41.68 40.73
CA LEU A 242 17.08 -42.04 41.62
C LEU A 242 17.24 -43.45 42.22
N ILE A 243 17.57 -44.45 41.39
CA ILE A 243 17.79 -45.82 41.86
C ILE A 243 18.98 -45.88 42.84
N SER A 244 20.09 -45.19 42.56
CA SER A 244 21.25 -45.15 43.47
C SER A 244 20.93 -44.48 44.81
N THR A 245 20.16 -43.38 44.80
CA THR A 245 19.73 -42.70 46.02
C THR A 245 18.77 -43.55 46.85
N LEU A 246 17.85 -44.29 46.21
CA LEU A 246 16.97 -45.24 46.89
C LEU A 246 17.74 -46.42 47.49
N PHE A 247 18.69 -47.00 46.74
CA PHE A 247 19.52 -48.10 47.23
C PHE A 247 20.40 -47.68 48.42
N SER A 248 20.98 -46.47 48.36
CA SER A 248 21.74 -45.90 49.49
C SER A 248 20.90 -45.67 50.75
N ARG A 249 19.59 -45.44 50.62
CA ARG A 249 18.67 -45.28 51.77
C ARG A 249 18.22 -46.61 52.38
N ILE A 250 18.29 -47.70 51.64
CA ILE A 250 17.84 -49.03 52.08
C ILE A 250 18.99 -49.85 52.70
N SER A 251 20.26 -49.56 52.37
CA SER A 251 21.42 -50.33 52.83
C SER A 251 22.15 -49.81 54.09
N TYR A 252 21.57 -48.90 54.87
CA TYR A 252 22.10 -48.62 56.22
C TYR A 252 21.51 -49.61 57.22
N PRO A 253 22.31 -50.55 57.80
CA PRO A 253 21.81 -51.45 58.83
C PRO A 253 21.51 -50.65 60.09
N ILE A 254 20.30 -50.84 60.62
CA ILE A 254 19.91 -50.42 61.96
C ILE A 254 20.78 -51.24 62.92
N SER A 255 21.82 -50.61 63.46
CA SER A 255 22.61 -51.14 64.56
C SER A 255 22.24 -50.39 65.83
N GLU A 256 21.38 -51.01 66.64
CA GLU A 256 21.26 -50.81 68.08
C GLU A 256 21.41 -52.17 68.77
#